data_AF-A0AAD4PV19-F1
#
_entry.id   AF-A0AAD4PV19-F1
#
_cell.length_a   1.000
_cell.length_b   1.000
_cell.length_c   1.000
_cell.angle_alpha   90.00
_cell.angle_beta   90.00
_cell.angle_gamma   90.00
#
_symmetry.space_group_name_H-M   'P 1'
#
loop_
_entity.id
_entity.type
_entity.pdbx_description
1 polymer ?
#
loop_
_entity_poly.entity_id
_entity_poly.type
_entity_poly.pdbx_seq_one_letter_code
_entity_poly.pdbx_strand_id
1 'polypeptide(L)'
;MSRSGAMLGTSDSFQPHKELALEQSKIGDPVSHVVAFPNLLYETQQLLEFLNRDKDRRLSSLNYRHLIKAHEGIDKAAAFIVDLVDQDVKALEGETITVDRLNRLRYNRCKFPNRWDGDGGYLDYITDSRSVDYWRGYIGQSKNLKARITQHKNAILSGDDNTLHYYILVKGTGYRSANFLRLWTLDLDSSMDQTLATLATNVLEMVFCKAFQTLPAATLERYFGSPVSESYSTIGLNVLPPLYQNLPLGGSFLQRFTLYCETSLDTEIQEWPQFRMEQKKYEESSDRASKRSLTKEHCQQTLNTALKAIGVFTRPEFLYDRSVIR
;
A
#
# COMPACT_ATOMS: atom_id res chain seq x y z
N MET A 1 -33.93 -13.58 -48.77
CA MET A 1 -32.64 -12.93 -49.08
C MET A 1 -32.48 -11.75 -48.14
N SER A 2 -32.19 -12.00 -46.87
CA SER A 2 -30.86 -12.09 -46.26
C SER A 2 -30.33 -10.73 -45.82
N ARG A 3 -30.56 -10.39 -44.54
CA ARG A 3 -29.76 -9.43 -43.79
C ARG A 3 -28.85 -10.21 -42.85
N SER A 4 -27.59 -10.35 -43.24
CA SER A 4 -26.43 -10.62 -42.38
C SER A 4 -25.90 -9.25 -41.94
N GLY A 5 -25.57 -8.93 -40.69
CA GLY A 5 -24.90 -9.76 -39.69
C GLY A 5 -23.39 -9.53 -39.83
N ALA A 6 -22.86 -8.52 -39.14
CA ALA A 6 -21.42 -8.35 -38.92
C ALA A 6 -21.20 -7.63 -37.58
N MET A 7 -20.90 -8.43 -36.56
CA MET A 7 -20.35 -7.98 -35.29
C MET A 7 -18.92 -7.48 -35.50
N LEU A 8 -18.62 -6.29 -34.97
CA LEU A 8 -17.26 -5.85 -34.69
C LEU A 8 -16.80 -6.55 -33.41
N GLY A 9 -15.94 -7.55 -33.55
CA GLY A 9 -15.22 -8.15 -32.43
C GLY A 9 -14.15 -7.18 -31.94
N THR A 10 -14.29 -6.71 -30.71
CA THR A 10 -13.18 -6.15 -29.95
C THR A 10 -12.30 -7.31 -29.49
N SER A 11 -11.02 -7.28 -29.84
CA SER A 11 -10.01 -8.20 -29.38
C SER A 11 -9.81 -8.05 -27.88
N ASP A 12 -10.47 -8.90 -27.09
CA ASP A 12 -10.08 -9.15 -25.71
C ASP A 12 -8.66 -9.73 -25.71
N SER A 13 -7.72 -8.95 -25.18
CA SER A 13 -6.37 -9.43 -24.88
C SER A 13 -6.47 -10.43 -23.72
N PHE A 14 -6.67 -11.70 -24.08
CA PHE A 14 -6.72 -12.84 -23.18
C PHE A 14 -5.41 -12.90 -22.38
N GLN A 15 -5.51 -12.79 -21.04
CA GLN A 15 -4.36 -12.87 -20.13
C GLN A 15 -4.38 -14.23 -19.41
N PRO A 16 -3.48 -15.17 -19.77
CA PRO A 16 -3.51 -16.56 -19.28
C PRO A 16 -3.35 -16.72 -17.75
N HIS A 17 -2.82 -15.71 -17.05
CA HIS A 17 -2.62 -15.76 -15.60
C HIS A 17 -3.91 -15.53 -14.80
N LYS A 18 -4.95 -14.93 -15.40
CA LYS A 18 -6.26 -14.81 -14.73
C LYS A 18 -6.93 -16.17 -14.54
N GLU A 19 -6.63 -17.14 -15.41
CA GLU A 19 -7.19 -18.49 -15.35
C GLU A 19 -6.54 -19.33 -14.22
N LEU A 20 -5.23 -19.15 -13.98
CA LEU A 20 -4.50 -19.77 -12.85
C LEU A 20 -4.97 -19.23 -11.48
N ALA A 21 -5.48 -18.00 -11.40
CA ALA A 21 -6.06 -17.44 -10.18
C ALA A 21 -7.51 -17.91 -9.93
N LEU A 22 -8.19 -18.43 -10.96
CA LEU A 22 -9.60 -18.84 -10.92
C LEU A 22 -9.82 -20.33 -10.59
N GLU A 23 -8.81 -21.19 -10.71
CA GLU A 23 -8.96 -22.60 -10.35
C GLU A 23 -9.00 -22.79 -8.83
N GLN A 24 -10.22 -23.01 -8.34
CA GLN A 24 -10.62 -23.46 -7.00
C GLN A 24 -10.38 -22.46 -5.86
N SER A 25 -11.20 -21.41 -5.80
CA SER A 25 -11.56 -20.73 -4.55
C SER A 25 -12.33 -21.69 -3.64
N LYS A 26 -11.62 -22.66 -3.04
CA LYS A 26 -12.03 -23.12 -1.72
C LYS A 26 -11.76 -21.95 -0.80
N ILE A 27 -12.79 -21.51 -0.08
CA ILE A 27 -12.62 -20.56 1.03
C ILE A 27 -11.51 -21.17 1.89
N GLY A 28 -10.34 -20.54 1.92
CA GLY A 28 -9.34 -20.87 2.93
C GLY A 28 -10.04 -20.73 4.28
N ASP A 29 -9.89 -21.70 5.17
CA ASP A 29 -10.63 -21.73 6.43
C ASP A 29 -10.58 -20.33 7.07
N PRO A 30 -11.74 -19.76 7.45
CA PRO A 30 -11.77 -18.41 7.97
C PRO A 30 -10.90 -18.34 9.22
N VAL A 31 -9.73 -17.71 9.09
CA VAL A 31 -8.86 -17.48 10.24
C VAL A 31 -9.49 -16.33 11.05
N SER A 32 -10.34 -16.71 12.00
CA SER A 32 -10.94 -15.78 12.95
C SER A 32 -9.88 -15.38 13.96
N HIS A 33 -9.47 -14.11 13.93
CA HIS A 33 -8.56 -13.55 14.91
C HIS A 33 -9.21 -12.44 15.71
N VAL A 34 -8.91 -12.44 17.01
CA VAL A 34 -9.30 -11.38 17.94
C VAL A 34 -8.19 -10.32 17.91
N VAL A 35 -8.48 -9.16 17.34
CA VAL A 35 -7.57 -8.00 17.42
C VAL A 35 -8.07 -7.09 18.52
N ALA A 36 -7.35 -7.05 19.64
CA ALA A 36 -7.60 -6.05 20.68
C ALA A 36 -6.92 -4.73 20.30
N PHE A 37 -7.68 -3.64 20.31
CA PHE A 37 -7.15 -2.32 20.01
C PHE A 37 -6.41 -1.77 21.25
N PRO A 38 -5.12 -1.43 21.13
CA PRO A 38 -4.28 -1.07 22.25
C PRO A 38 -4.51 0.38 22.71
N ASN A 39 -3.94 0.74 23.86
CA ASN A 39 -3.81 2.14 24.25
C ASN A 39 -2.80 2.84 23.34
N LEU A 40 -3.25 3.84 22.58
CA LEU A 40 -2.45 4.51 21.55
C LEU A 40 -1.32 5.33 22.15
N LEU A 41 -1.53 5.95 23.32
CA LEU A 41 -0.48 6.72 23.99
C LEU A 41 0.71 5.84 24.34
N TYR A 42 0.46 4.69 24.96
CA TYR A 42 1.48 3.72 25.31
C TYR A 42 2.23 3.21 24.08
N GLU A 43 1.51 2.79 23.02
CA GLU A 43 2.16 2.29 21.80
C GLU A 43 2.97 3.38 21.08
N THR A 44 2.50 4.63 21.12
CA THR A 44 3.23 5.77 20.56
C THR A 44 4.51 6.04 21.35
N GLN A 45 4.46 6.01 22.69
CA GLN A 45 5.65 6.14 23.54
C GLN A 45 6.67 5.04 23.25
N GLN A 46 6.23 3.78 23.19
CA GLN A 46 7.09 2.64 22.86
C GLN A 46 7.79 2.83 21.51
N LEU A 47 7.05 3.23 20.47
CA LEU A 47 7.62 3.45 19.15
C LEU A 47 8.63 4.61 19.15
N LEU A 48 8.32 5.72 19.83
CA LEU A 48 9.25 6.85 19.94
C LEU A 48 10.51 6.50 20.73
N GLU A 49 10.41 5.67 21.78
CA GLU A 49 11.57 5.12 22.47
C GLU A 49 12.45 4.29 21.55
N PHE A 50 11.83 3.39 20.78
CA PHE A 50 12.52 2.60 19.77
C PHE A 50 13.25 3.52 18.79
N LEU A 51 12.55 4.47 18.17
CA LEU A 51 13.11 5.39 17.18
C LEU A 51 14.21 6.29 17.76
N ASN A 52 14.15 6.63 19.04
CA ASN A 52 15.18 7.42 19.69
C ASN A 52 16.48 6.61 19.89
N ARG A 53 16.36 5.32 20.23
CA ARG A 53 17.49 4.41 20.51
C ARG A 53 18.07 3.74 19.26
N ASP A 54 17.23 3.43 18.29
CA ASP A 54 17.57 2.66 17.10
C ASP A 54 18.61 3.40 16.24
N LYS A 55 19.51 2.63 15.63
CA LYS A 55 20.65 3.13 14.85
C LYS A 55 20.55 2.73 13.36
N ASP A 56 19.37 2.35 12.89
CA ASP A 56 19.12 2.07 11.48
C ASP A 56 19.43 3.32 10.66
N ARG A 57 20.58 3.26 9.96
CA ARG A 57 21.10 4.35 9.14
C ARG A 57 20.15 4.78 8.02
N ARG A 58 19.16 3.96 7.66
CA ARG A 58 18.14 4.37 6.68
C ARG A 58 17.20 5.39 7.29
N LEU A 59 16.80 5.16 8.54
CA LEU A 59 15.91 6.04 9.29
C LEU A 59 16.64 7.29 9.79
N SER A 60 17.97 7.33 9.84
CA SER A 60 18.70 8.53 10.30
C SER A 60 18.49 9.76 9.40
N SER A 61 18.07 9.57 8.15
CA SER A 61 17.64 10.65 7.27
C SER A 61 16.33 11.31 7.74
N LEU A 62 15.51 10.58 8.49
CA LEU A 62 14.28 11.03 9.11
C LEU A 62 14.57 11.38 10.58
N ASN A 63 14.59 12.66 10.91
CA ASN A 63 15.05 13.13 12.22
C ASN A 63 13.96 13.00 13.31
N TYR A 64 13.54 11.78 13.65
CA TYR A 64 12.56 11.52 14.71
C TYR A 64 13.00 12.05 16.08
N ARG A 65 14.32 12.16 16.32
CA ARG A 65 14.87 12.81 17.51
C ARG A 65 14.54 14.29 17.58
N HIS A 66 14.43 14.97 16.43
CA HIS A 66 13.99 16.35 16.38
C HIS A 66 12.51 16.48 16.77
N LEU A 67 11.64 15.57 16.31
CA LEU A 67 10.24 15.53 16.74
C LEU A 67 10.11 15.42 18.27
N ILE A 68 10.88 14.50 18.88
CA ILE A 68 10.91 14.30 20.34
C ILE A 68 11.41 15.57 21.06
N LYS A 69 12.51 16.16 20.59
CA LYS A 69 13.08 17.38 21.20
C LYS A 69 12.16 18.60 21.06
N ALA A 70 11.52 18.76 19.90
CA ALA A 70 10.62 19.88 19.62
C ALA A 70 9.41 19.89 20.57
N HIS A 71 9.00 18.72 21.06
CA HIS A 71 7.92 18.56 22.03
C HIS A 71 8.44 18.29 23.45
N GLU A 72 9.69 18.63 23.76
CA GLU A 72 10.28 18.53 25.11
C GLU A 72 10.29 17.11 25.71
N GLY A 73 10.31 16.05 24.89
CA GLY A 73 10.45 14.67 25.36
C GLY A 73 9.47 13.70 24.72
N ILE A 74 9.64 12.40 25.03
CA ILE A 74 8.85 11.31 24.44
C ILE A 74 7.39 11.41 24.85
N ASP A 75 7.10 11.66 26.13
CA ASP A 75 5.72 11.69 26.65
C ASP A 75 4.88 12.78 26.00
N LYS A 76 5.42 14.00 25.95
CA LYS A 76 4.76 15.15 25.33
C LYS A 76 4.65 15.00 23.81
N ALA A 77 5.67 14.45 23.15
CA ALA A 77 5.58 14.12 21.72
C ALA A 77 4.49 13.08 21.45
N ALA A 78 4.40 12.03 22.26
CA ALA A 78 3.39 10.99 22.12
C ALA A 78 1.97 11.54 22.34
N ALA A 79 1.78 12.35 23.39
CA ALA A 79 0.51 13.02 23.64
C ALA A 79 0.09 13.91 22.48
N PHE A 80 1.00 14.75 21.97
CA PHE A 80 0.76 15.58 20.79
C PHE A 80 0.33 14.74 19.57
N ILE A 81 1.03 13.63 19.30
CA ILE A 81 0.72 12.76 18.15
C ILE A 81 -0.66 12.11 18.31
N VAL A 82 -0.97 11.60 19.51
CA VAL A 82 -2.27 10.97 19.80
C VAL A 82 -3.40 11.99 19.74
N ASP A 83 -3.16 13.26 20.07
CA ASP A 83 -4.17 14.33 19.96
C ASP A 83 -4.68 14.58 18.53
N LEU A 84 -3.92 14.16 17.52
CA LEU A 84 -4.34 14.22 16.11
C LEU A 84 -5.38 13.15 15.72
N VAL A 85 -5.53 12.10 16.54
CA VAL A 85 -6.42 10.97 16.27
C VAL A 85 -7.89 11.34 16.48
N ASP A 86 -8.75 10.91 15.56
CA ASP A 86 -10.20 11.12 15.66
C ASP A 86 -10.74 10.51 16.97
N GLN A 87 -11.52 11.28 17.73
CA GLN A 87 -12.00 10.88 19.08
C GLN A 87 -12.79 9.56 19.08
N ASP A 88 -13.61 9.32 18.04
CA ASP A 88 -14.36 8.05 17.93
C ASP A 88 -13.44 6.84 17.69
N VAL A 89 -12.24 7.07 17.13
CA VAL A 89 -11.23 6.04 16.93
C VAL A 89 -10.47 5.79 18.24
N LYS A 90 -10.18 6.83 19.03
CA LYS A 90 -9.66 6.67 20.39
C LYS A 90 -10.61 5.86 21.28
N ALA A 91 -11.92 5.97 21.06
CA ALA A 91 -12.91 5.18 21.78
C ALA A 91 -12.84 3.66 21.49
N LEU A 92 -11.98 3.21 20.58
CA LEU A 92 -11.69 1.79 20.39
C LEU A 92 -10.70 1.24 21.43
N GLU A 93 -9.96 2.07 22.16
CA GLU A 93 -8.96 1.60 23.13
C GLU A 93 -9.53 0.59 24.13
N GLY A 94 -8.91 -0.58 24.19
CA GLY A 94 -9.33 -1.71 25.05
C GLY A 94 -10.47 -2.55 24.46
N GLU A 95 -11.05 -2.19 23.32
CA GLU A 95 -12.08 -2.97 22.66
C GLU A 95 -11.49 -4.00 21.68
N THR A 96 -12.23 -5.09 21.46
CA THR A 96 -11.99 -6.00 20.34
C THR A 96 -12.52 -5.40 19.05
N ILE A 97 -11.68 -5.37 18.02
CA ILE A 97 -12.06 -4.91 16.69
C ILE A 97 -12.96 -5.96 16.02
N THR A 98 -14.13 -5.50 15.59
CA THR A 98 -15.11 -6.29 14.82
C THR A 98 -15.60 -5.50 13.62
N VAL A 99 -16.09 -6.20 12.59
CA VAL A 99 -16.68 -5.59 11.39
C VAL A 99 -17.85 -4.67 11.74
N ASP A 100 -18.71 -5.08 12.69
CA ASP A 100 -19.82 -4.26 13.16
C ASP A 100 -19.32 -2.96 13.80
N ARG A 101 -18.31 -3.03 14.66
CA ARG A 101 -17.75 -1.84 15.31
C ARG A 101 -17.16 -0.86 14.30
N LEU A 102 -16.40 -1.37 13.32
CA LEU A 102 -15.83 -0.55 12.24
C LEU A 102 -16.92 0.07 11.34
N ASN A 103 -17.99 -0.67 11.05
CA ASN A 103 -19.12 -0.16 10.27
C ASN A 103 -19.89 0.96 11.00
N ARG A 104 -20.09 0.84 12.32
CA ARG A 104 -20.72 1.89 13.14
C ARG A 104 -19.91 3.19 13.09
N LEU A 105 -18.59 3.10 13.27
CA LEU A 105 -17.69 4.24 13.16
C LEU A 105 -17.76 4.88 11.78
N ARG A 106 -17.67 4.06 10.72
CA ARG A 106 -17.76 4.51 9.34
C ARG A 106 -19.10 5.21 9.06
N TYR A 107 -20.22 4.64 9.49
CA TYR A 107 -21.56 5.20 9.26
C TYR A 107 -21.73 6.56 9.93
N ASN A 108 -21.26 6.71 11.17
CA ASN A 108 -21.29 7.99 11.88
C ASN A 108 -20.52 9.08 11.12
N ARG A 109 -19.42 8.69 10.46
CA ARG A 109 -18.55 9.61 9.70
C ARG A 109 -18.99 9.84 8.25
N CYS A 110 -19.75 8.93 7.64
CA CYS A 110 -20.30 9.10 6.30
C CYS A 110 -21.21 10.33 6.16
N LYS A 111 -21.75 10.83 7.27
CA LYS A 111 -22.64 11.99 7.32
C LYS A 111 -21.92 13.33 7.09
N PHE A 112 -20.59 13.37 7.19
CA PHE A 112 -19.82 14.59 6.96
C PHE A 112 -19.41 14.72 5.48
N PRO A 113 -19.76 15.84 4.81
CA PRO A 113 -19.49 16.03 3.38
C PRO A 113 -17.97 16.10 3.08
N ASN A 114 -17.18 16.64 4.01
CA ASN A 114 -15.76 16.92 3.85
C ASN A 114 -14.86 15.87 4.54
N ARG A 115 -15.37 14.65 4.74
CA ARG A 115 -14.68 13.60 5.54
C ARG A 115 -13.33 13.14 4.97
N TRP A 116 -13.01 13.47 3.72
CA TRP A 116 -11.76 13.10 3.06
C TRP A 116 -10.92 14.31 2.66
N ASP A 117 -11.28 15.50 3.13
CA ASP A 117 -10.49 16.69 2.88
C ASP A 117 -9.27 16.70 3.81
N GLY A 118 -8.15 17.24 3.31
CA GLY A 118 -6.92 17.44 4.07
C GLY A 118 -5.93 16.26 4.09
N ASP A 119 -4.88 16.49 4.88
CA ASP A 119 -3.84 15.53 5.24
C ASP A 119 -4.39 14.59 6.33
N GLY A 120 -4.03 13.32 6.26
CA GLY A 120 -4.38 12.39 7.34
C GLY A 120 -4.17 10.94 6.97
N GLY A 121 -4.83 10.08 7.72
CA GLY A 121 -4.74 8.63 7.55
C GLY A 121 -6.08 7.93 7.57
N TYR A 122 -6.05 6.70 7.05
CA TYR A 122 -7.23 5.87 6.90
C TYR A 122 -6.90 4.40 7.14
N LEU A 123 -7.93 3.68 7.55
CA LEU A 123 -8.05 2.23 7.46
C LEU A 123 -8.89 1.91 6.23
N ASP A 124 -8.37 1.06 5.35
CA ASP A 124 -9.19 0.28 4.44
C ASP A 124 -9.35 -1.12 5.03
N TYR A 125 -10.57 -1.47 5.43
CA TYR A 125 -10.89 -2.81 5.93
C TYR A 125 -11.70 -3.58 4.90
N ILE A 126 -11.11 -4.67 4.41
CA ILE A 126 -11.76 -5.57 3.48
C ILE A 126 -12.73 -6.45 4.24
N THR A 127 -13.98 -6.56 3.80
CA THR A 127 -14.98 -7.52 4.30
C THR A 127 -15.35 -8.52 3.23
N ASP A 128 -15.78 -9.73 3.59
CA ASP A 128 -16.27 -10.75 2.65
C ASP A 128 -17.74 -11.07 2.92
N SER A 129 -18.62 -10.92 1.94
CA SER A 129 -20.05 -11.19 2.09
C SER A 129 -20.40 -12.64 2.42
N ARG A 130 -19.44 -13.57 2.27
CA ARG A 130 -19.59 -14.99 2.62
C ARG A 130 -19.25 -15.30 4.08
N SER A 131 -18.63 -14.37 4.82
CA SER A 131 -18.23 -14.57 6.21
C SER A 131 -18.30 -13.27 7.00
N VAL A 132 -19.14 -13.25 8.04
CA VAL A 132 -19.35 -12.08 8.91
C VAL A 132 -18.12 -11.69 9.72
N ASP A 133 -17.24 -12.65 9.98
CA ASP A 133 -16.02 -12.46 10.78
C ASP A 133 -14.80 -12.13 9.91
N TYR A 134 -14.93 -12.26 8.58
CA TYR A 134 -13.83 -11.95 7.67
C TYR A 134 -13.59 -10.44 7.65
N TRP A 135 -12.42 -10.05 8.15
CA TRP A 135 -11.85 -8.75 7.82
C TRP A 135 -10.33 -8.78 7.74
N ARG A 136 -9.76 -7.90 6.91
CA ARG A 136 -8.32 -7.63 6.82
C ARG A 136 -8.09 -6.14 6.67
N GLY A 137 -7.11 -5.60 7.38
CA GLY A 137 -6.84 -4.17 7.43
C GLY A 137 -5.64 -3.75 6.60
N TYR A 138 -5.75 -2.61 5.94
CA TYR A 138 -4.66 -1.84 5.36
C TYR A 138 -4.68 -0.42 5.93
N ILE A 139 -3.55 0.03 6.47
CA ILE A 139 -3.38 1.40 6.93
C ILE A 139 -2.63 2.18 5.86
N GLY A 140 -3.10 3.40 5.59
CA GLY A 140 -2.37 4.33 4.74
C GLY A 140 -2.54 5.77 5.18
N GLN A 141 -1.67 6.62 4.64
CA GLN A 141 -1.70 8.05 4.82
C GLN A 141 -1.72 8.78 3.47
N SER A 142 -2.11 10.04 3.46
CA SER A 142 -1.91 10.92 2.32
C SER A 142 -1.98 12.39 2.71
N LYS A 143 -1.28 13.22 1.93
CA LYS A 143 -1.50 14.67 1.92
C LYS A 143 -2.78 15.12 1.20
N ASN A 144 -3.43 14.19 0.52
CA ASN A 144 -4.70 14.43 -0.13
C ASN A 144 -5.51 13.14 -0.06
N LEU A 145 -6.18 12.94 1.08
CA LEU A 145 -6.96 11.74 1.34
C LEU A 145 -7.98 11.50 0.23
N LYS A 146 -8.73 12.52 -0.20
CA LYS A 146 -9.71 12.41 -1.28
C LYS A 146 -9.12 11.85 -2.57
N ALA A 147 -7.98 12.38 -3.01
CA ALA A 147 -7.28 11.89 -4.20
C ALA A 147 -6.79 10.45 -4.00
N ARG A 148 -6.21 10.14 -2.83
CA ARG A 148 -5.70 8.80 -2.54
C ARG A 148 -6.79 7.74 -2.48
N ILE A 149 -7.92 8.02 -1.83
CA ILE A 149 -9.07 7.11 -1.77
C ILE A 149 -9.66 6.90 -3.18
N THR A 150 -9.66 7.95 -4.02
CA THR A 150 -10.08 7.82 -5.43
C THR A 150 -9.13 6.92 -6.23
N GLN A 151 -7.81 7.04 -6.01
CA GLN A 151 -6.83 6.14 -6.63
C GLN A 151 -7.07 4.68 -6.23
N HIS A 152 -7.31 4.40 -4.94
CA HIS A 152 -7.65 3.05 -4.48
C HIS A 152 -8.89 2.51 -5.18
N LYS A 153 -9.99 3.29 -5.21
CA LYS A 153 -11.21 2.88 -5.91
C LYS A 153 -10.97 2.56 -7.37
N ASN A 154 -10.20 3.39 -8.08
CA ASN A 154 -9.91 3.16 -9.49
C ASN A 154 -9.07 1.89 -9.69
N ALA A 155 -8.04 1.65 -8.86
CA ALA A 155 -7.23 0.43 -8.91
C ALA A 155 -8.10 -0.82 -8.68
N ILE A 156 -8.99 -0.79 -7.69
CA ILE A 156 -9.93 -1.86 -7.39
C ILE A 156 -10.88 -2.11 -8.56
N LEU A 157 -11.47 -1.06 -9.12
CA LEU A 157 -12.38 -1.17 -10.27
C LEU A 157 -11.68 -1.68 -11.53
N SER A 158 -10.38 -1.41 -11.68
CA SER A 158 -9.56 -1.96 -12.78
C SER A 158 -9.09 -3.40 -12.54
N GLY A 159 -9.34 -3.97 -11.35
CA GLY A 159 -8.84 -5.29 -10.98
C GLY A 159 -7.32 -5.36 -10.82
N ASP A 160 -6.71 -4.27 -10.35
CA ASP A 160 -5.28 -4.26 -9.98
C ASP A 160 -5.05 -5.33 -8.88
N ASP A 161 -3.90 -5.99 -8.93
CA ASP A 161 -3.47 -7.03 -7.99
C ASP A 161 -1.96 -6.90 -7.63
N ASN A 162 -1.33 -5.78 -8.00
CA ASN A 162 0.12 -5.57 -7.85
C ASN A 162 0.60 -5.40 -6.39
N THR A 163 -0.33 -5.27 -5.45
CA THR A 163 -0.06 -5.15 -4.01
C THR A 163 -0.84 -6.22 -3.26
N LEU A 164 -0.36 -6.61 -2.07
CA LEU A 164 -1.06 -7.57 -1.22
C LEU A 164 -2.51 -7.14 -0.97
N HIS A 165 -2.71 -5.84 -0.69
CA HIS A 165 -4.02 -5.26 -0.48
C HIS A 165 -4.99 -5.53 -1.65
N TYR A 166 -4.55 -5.28 -2.90
CA TYR A 166 -5.43 -5.46 -4.05
C TYR A 166 -5.56 -6.92 -4.47
N TYR A 167 -4.49 -7.71 -4.34
CA TYR A 167 -4.52 -9.15 -4.55
C TYR A 167 -5.61 -9.82 -3.70
N ILE A 168 -5.71 -9.47 -2.41
CA ILE A 168 -6.75 -10.01 -1.52
C ILE A 168 -8.17 -9.64 -2.00
N LEU A 169 -8.40 -8.44 -2.52
CA LEU A 169 -9.70 -8.07 -3.10
C LEU A 169 -10.04 -8.93 -4.32
N VAL A 170 -9.10 -9.07 -5.26
CA VAL A 170 -9.28 -9.84 -6.50
C VAL A 170 -9.51 -11.33 -6.18
N LYS A 171 -8.75 -11.90 -5.24
CA LYS A 171 -8.91 -13.30 -4.77
C LYS A 171 -10.30 -13.57 -4.18
N GLY A 172 -10.98 -12.52 -3.72
CA GLY A 172 -12.37 -12.58 -3.26
C GLY A 172 -13.41 -12.83 -4.35
N THR A 173 -13.05 -12.80 -5.64
CA THR A 173 -13.94 -13.10 -6.78
C THR A 173 -15.25 -12.28 -6.78
N GLY A 174 -15.18 -11.02 -6.33
CA GLY A 174 -16.33 -10.12 -6.26
C GLY A 174 -17.16 -10.19 -4.97
N TYR A 175 -16.87 -11.12 -4.06
CA TYR A 175 -17.54 -11.19 -2.75
C TYR A 175 -16.94 -10.25 -1.70
N ARG A 176 -15.75 -9.70 -1.98
CA ARG A 176 -15.02 -8.80 -1.08
C ARG A 176 -15.27 -7.34 -1.40
N SER A 177 -15.32 -6.52 -0.36
CA SER A 177 -15.53 -5.08 -0.45
C SER A 177 -14.49 -4.33 0.36
N ALA A 178 -13.93 -3.28 -0.22
CA ALA A 178 -13.07 -2.31 0.46
C ALA A 178 -13.93 -1.27 1.19
N ASN A 179 -13.57 -0.96 2.44
CA ASN A 179 -14.32 -0.03 3.29
C ASN A 179 -13.35 0.95 3.94
N PHE A 180 -13.50 2.23 3.61
CA PHE A 180 -12.62 3.27 4.11
C PHE A 180 -13.15 3.94 5.37
N LEU A 181 -12.31 4.05 6.39
CA LEU A 181 -12.53 4.79 7.63
C LEU A 181 -11.37 5.76 7.84
N ARG A 182 -11.65 7.04 8.03
CA ARG A 182 -10.62 8.02 8.42
C ARG A 182 -10.23 7.79 9.89
N LEU A 183 -8.93 7.85 10.16
CA LEU A 183 -8.36 7.56 11.49
C LEU A 183 -7.84 8.79 12.21
N TRP A 184 -7.20 9.71 11.48
CA TRP A 184 -6.69 10.97 12.00
C TRP A 184 -6.72 12.02 10.89
N THR A 185 -6.70 13.29 11.30
CA THR A 185 -6.60 14.44 10.39
C THR A 185 -5.48 15.33 10.88
N LEU A 186 -4.69 15.87 9.95
CA LEU A 186 -3.79 16.98 10.25
C LEU A 186 -4.47 18.26 9.81
N ASP A 187 -5.11 18.95 10.74
CA ASP A 187 -5.46 20.36 10.55
C ASP A 187 -4.17 21.17 10.72
N LEU A 188 -3.38 21.21 9.65
CA LEU A 188 -2.17 22.03 9.59
C LEU A 188 -2.60 23.48 9.44
N ASP A 189 -2.74 24.18 10.56
CA ASP A 189 -2.62 25.63 10.53
C ASP A 189 -1.25 25.99 9.92
N SER A 190 -1.17 27.13 9.25
CA SER A 190 0.04 27.59 8.55
C SER A 190 1.30 27.73 9.45
N SER A 191 1.16 27.52 10.76
CA SER A 191 2.23 27.55 11.75
C SER A 191 2.90 26.20 12.03
N MET A 192 2.32 25.07 11.60
CA MET A 192 2.91 23.75 11.85
C MET A 192 4.06 23.45 10.88
N ASP A 193 5.22 23.05 11.41
CA ASP A 193 6.35 22.62 10.60
C ASP A 193 5.98 21.35 9.82
N GLN A 194 5.98 21.46 8.49
CA GLN A 194 5.64 20.38 7.57
C GLN A 194 6.51 19.12 7.78
N THR A 195 7.75 19.29 8.23
CA THR A 195 8.67 18.21 8.58
C THR A 195 8.14 17.46 9.80
N LEU A 196 7.77 18.19 10.86
CA LEU A 196 7.20 17.60 12.08
C LEU A 196 5.88 16.90 11.79
N ALA A 197 5.01 17.51 10.98
CA ALA A 197 3.78 16.89 10.52
C ALA A 197 4.02 15.57 9.78
N THR A 198 5.01 15.53 8.89
CA THR A 198 5.38 14.31 8.16
C THR A 198 5.89 13.22 9.12
N LEU A 199 6.75 13.58 10.08
CA LEU A 199 7.26 12.63 11.08
C LEU A 199 6.14 12.10 11.98
N ALA A 200 5.24 12.96 12.44
CA ALA A 200 4.07 12.58 13.24
C ALA A 200 3.16 11.62 12.48
N THR A 201 2.93 11.87 11.18
CA THR A 201 2.08 11.02 10.35
C THR A 201 2.70 9.63 10.11
N ASN A 202 4.01 9.55 9.90
CA ASN A 202 4.70 8.25 9.83
C ASN A 202 4.60 7.46 11.14
N VAL A 203 4.68 8.16 12.29
CA VAL A 203 4.51 7.54 13.61
C VAL A 203 3.08 7.04 13.77
N LEU A 204 2.07 7.84 13.44
CA LEU A 204 0.66 7.43 13.49
C LEU A 204 0.38 6.23 12.59
N GLU A 205 0.84 6.26 11.34
CA GLU A 205 0.66 5.14 10.42
C GLU A 205 1.25 3.85 10.98
N MET A 206 2.45 3.90 11.57
CA MET A 206 3.08 2.75 12.21
C MET A 206 2.34 2.28 13.47
N VAL A 207 1.88 3.20 14.32
CA VAL A 207 1.08 2.89 15.53
C VAL A 207 -0.25 2.26 15.14
N PHE A 208 -0.93 2.76 14.10
CA PHE A 208 -2.16 2.17 13.61
C PHE A 208 -1.93 0.81 12.93
N CYS A 209 -0.80 0.61 12.26
CA CYS A 209 -0.40 -0.72 11.82
C CYS A 209 -0.28 -1.71 12.99
N LYS A 210 0.19 -1.26 14.16
CA LYS A 210 0.18 -2.07 15.38
C LYS A 210 -1.22 -2.26 15.95
N ALA A 211 -2.00 -1.19 16.02
CA ALA A 211 -3.33 -1.21 16.63
C ALA A 211 -4.31 -2.13 15.90
N PHE A 212 -4.26 -2.12 14.57
CA PHE A 212 -5.05 -3.01 13.72
C PHE A 212 -4.28 -4.25 13.26
N GLN A 213 -3.03 -4.41 13.69
CA GLN A 213 -2.13 -5.50 13.34
C GLN A 213 -2.00 -5.74 11.84
N THR A 214 -1.87 -4.66 11.07
CA THR A 214 -1.87 -4.71 9.60
C THR A 214 -0.50 -5.01 8.99
N LEU A 215 0.57 -5.11 9.79
CA LEU A 215 1.90 -5.53 9.35
C LEU A 215 2.18 -7.01 9.70
N PRO A 216 3.16 -7.66 9.07
CA PRO A 216 3.57 -9.01 9.45
C PRO A 216 4.03 -9.06 10.91
N ALA A 217 3.77 -10.18 11.60
CA ALA A 217 4.09 -10.34 13.03
C ALA A 217 5.55 -10.01 13.36
N ALA A 218 6.51 -10.55 12.59
CA ALA A 218 7.94 -10.28 12.76
C ALA A 218 8.29 -8.78 12.65
N THR A 219 7.53 -8.03 11.87
CA THR A 219 7.69 -6.58 11.79
C THR A 219 7.16 -5.92 13.05
N LEU A 220 5.95 -6.26 13.51
CA LEU A 220 5.39 -5.68 14.74
C LEU A 220 6.26 -5.99 15.96
N GLU A 221 6.76 -7.22 16.09
CA GLU A 221 7.66 -7.64 17.17
C GLU A 221 8.94 -6.82 17.21
N ARG A 222 9.51 -6.46 16.06
CA ARG A 222 10.72 -5.63 16.00
C ARG A 222 10.51 -4.27 16.66
N TYR A 223 9.35 -3.64 16.46
CA TYR A 223 9.11 -2.25 16.88
C TYR A 223 8.39 -2.14 18.23
N PHE A 224 7.52 -3.09 18.54
CA PHE A 224 6.65 -3.06 19.72
C PHE A 224 6.89 -4.22 20.70
N GLY A 225 7.82 -5.11 20.38
CA GLY A 225 8.09 -6.31 21.16
C GLY A 225 7.05 -7.42 20.96
N SER A 226 7.31 -8.55 21.61
CA SER A 226 6.39 -9.67 21.62
C SER A 226 5.15 -9.33 22.48
N PRO A 227 3.95 -9.69 22.00
CA PRO A 227 2.72 -9.51 22.78
C PRO A 227 2.74 -10.41 24.05
N VAL A 228 2.09 -9.94 25.11
CA VAL A 228 2.16 -10.56 26.45
C VAL A 228 1.42 -11.89 26.54
N SER A 229 0.30 -12.06 25.82
CA SER A 229 -0.62 -13.19 25.99
C SER A 229 -0.87 -14.00 24.71
N GLU A 230 -0.82 -13.38 23.53
CA GLU A 230 -1.18 -14.01 22.25
C GLU A 230 -0.35 -13.44 21.11
N SER A 231 0.06 -14.25 20.14
CA SER A 231 0.78 -13.80 18.94
C SER A 231 -0.03 -12.80 18.12
N TYR A 232 0.64 -11.92 17.37
CA TYR A 232 -0.03 -11.06 16.39
C TYR A 232 -0.82 -11.89 15.35
N SER A 233 -1.97 -11.37 14.91
CA SER A 233 -2.99 -12.02 14.07
C SER A 233 -2.55 -12.38 12.64
N THR A 234 -1.46 -11.79 12.13
CA THR A 234 -0.90 -12.07 10.78
C THR A 234 -1.84 -11.81 9.57
N ILE A 235 -3.04 -11.28 9.77
CA ILE A 235 -4.04 -10.96 8.72
C ILE A 235 -3.88 -9.57 8.09
N GLY A 236 -2.74 -8.93 8.33
CA GLY A 236 -2.48 -7.57 7.91
C GLY A 236 -2.10 -7.42 6.44
N LEU A 237 -2.51 -6.31 5.80
CA LEU A 237 -2.27 -6.07 4.37
C LEU A 237 -1.14 -5.05 4.08
N ASN A 238 -0.56 -4.43 5.11
CA ASN A 238 0.68 -3.67 4.97
C ASN A 238 1.86 -4.64 4.91
N VAL A 239 2.79 -4.41 3.98
CA VAL A 239 4.00 -5.23 3.83
C VAL A 239 5.22 -4.49 4.34
N LEU A 240 5.44 -3.27 3.84
CA LEU A 240 6.55 -2.41 4.23
C LEU A 240 6.13 -1.53 5.43
N PRO A 241 6.95 -1.42 6.50
CA PRO A 241 6.69 -0.49 7.58
C PRO A 241 6.59 0.95 7.05
N PRO A 242 5.57 1.73 7.46
CA PRO A 242 5.40 3.14 7.09
C PRO A 242 6.65 3.99 7.18
N LEU A 243 7.48 3.73 8.19
CA LEU A 243 8.75 4.44 8.45
C LEU A 243 9.72 4.43 7.26
N TYR A 244 9.60 3.49 6.32
CA TYR A 244 10.47 3.37 5.16
C TYR A 244 9.85 3.81 3.83
N GLN A 245 8.55 4.17 3.78
CA GLN A 245 7.83 4.40 2.51
C GLN A 245 8.43 5.52 1.63
N ASN A 246 9.03 6.54 2.24
CA ASN A 246 9.60 7.70 1.53
C ASN A 246 11.12 7.59 1.33
N LEU A 247 11.71 6.42 1.55
CA LEU A 247 13.15 6.22 1.45
C LEU A 247 13.51 5.48 0.15
N PRO A 248 14.68 5.78 -0.45
CA PRO A 248 15.20 4.99 -1.56
C PRO A 248 15.67 3.64 -1.03
N LEU A 249 14.86 2.60 -1.22
CA LEU A 249 15.15 1.25 -0.74
C LEU A 249 15.60 0.34 -1.89
N GLY A 250 16.62 -0.47 -1.64
CA GLY A 250 17.05 -1.51 -2.58
C GLY A 250 16.05 -2.68 -2.66
N GLY A 251 15.98 -3.34 -3.82
CA GLY A 251 15.05 -4.44 -4.06
C GLY A 251 15.18 -5.61 -3.07
N SER A 252 16.40 -5.96 -2.66
CA SER A 252 16.64 -7.02 -1.67
C SER A 252 16.11 -6.68 -0.27
N PHE A 253 16.09 -5.39 0.10
CA PHE A 253 15.52 -4.95 1.37
C PHE A 253 13.99 -5.05 1.35
N LEU A 254 13.36 -4.60 0.25
CA LEU A 254 11.92 -4.72 0.04
C LEU A 254 11.48 -6.19 0.03
N GLN A 255 12.24 -7.04 -0.66
CA GLN A 255 11.94 -8.47 -0.78
C GLN A 255 11.83 -9.17 0.58
N ARG A 256 12.65 -8.76 1.56
CA ARG A 256 12.60 -9.33 2.91
C ARG A 256 11.22 -9.17 3.56
N PHE A 257 10.59 -8.01 3.39
CA PHE A 257 9.26 -7.76 3.95
C PHE A 257 8.19 -8.56 3.22
N THR A 258 8.32 -8.73 1.91
CA THR A 258 7.45 -9.64 1.14
C THR A 258 7.57 -11.06 1.67
N LEU A 259 8.77 -11.56 1.95
CA LEU A 259 8.97 -12.92 2.49
C LEU A 259 8.39 -13.09 3.91
N TYR A 260 8.25 -12.02 4.70
CA TYR A 260 7.56 -12.13 6.00
C TYR A 260 6.06 -12.47 5.88
N CYS A 261 5.46 -12.30 4.71
CA CYS A 261 4.09 -12.78 4.48
C CYS A 261 4.00 -14.32 4.43
N GLU A 262 5.09 -15.03 4.10
CA GLU A 262 5.12 -16.50 4.04
C GLU A 262 4.86 -17.16 5.40
N THR A 263 5.10 -16.43 6.49
CA THR A 263 4.85 -16.90 7.86
C THR A 263 3.46 -16.54 8.37
N SER A 264 2.58 -15.98 7.52
CA SER A 264 1.20 -15.69 7.89
C SER A 264 0.40 -16.98 8.10
N LEU A 265 -0.53 -16.96 9.06
CA LEU A 265 -1.52 -18.01 9.24
C LEU A 265 -2.65 -17.93 8.21
N ASP A 266 -2.78 -16.79 7.54
CA ASP A 266 -3.71 -16.60 6.44
C ASP A 266 -3.09 -17.11 5.14
N THR A 267 -3.66 -18.19 4.60
CA THR A 267 -3.16 -18.86 3.40
C THR A 267 -3.10 -17.92 2.20
N GLU A 268 -4.03 -16.97 2.07
CA GLU A 268 -4.03 -16.03 0.94
C GLU A 268 -2.86 -15.04 1.04
N ILE A 269 -2.52 -14.59 2.26
CA ILE A 269 -1.37 -13.73 2.49
C ILE A 269 -0.06 -14.52 2.31
N GLN A 270 -0.03 -15.77 2.75
CA GLN A 270 1.10 -16.68 2.58
C GLN A 270 1.40 -16.99 1.11
N GLU A 271 0.38 -17.08 0.25
CA GLU A 271 0.52 -17.33 -1.19
C GLU A 271 1.05 -16.09 -1.97
N TRP A 272 0.80 -14.88 -1.46
CA TRP A 272 1.07 -13.65 -2.19
C TRP A 272 2.54 -13.44 -2.61
N PRO A 273 3.57 -13.77 -1.80
CA PRO A 273 4.98 -13.65 -2.19
C PRO A 273 5.32 -14.40 -3.47
N GLN A 274 4.84 -15.63 -3.60
CA GLN A 274 5.02 -16.46 -4.79
C GLN A 274 4.31 -15.80 -5.99
N PHE A 275 3.04 -15.44 -5.82
CA PHE A 275 2.26 -14.76 -6.86
C PHE A 275 2.96 -13.49 -7.36
N ARG A 276 3.43 -12.62 -6.46
CA ARG A 276 4.10 -11.37 -6.83
C ARG A 276 5.44 -11.62 -7.52
N MET A 277 6.15 -12.69 -7.17
CA MET A 277 7.39 -13.07 -7.85
C MET A 277 7.14 -13.50 -9.29
N GLU A 278 6.09 -14.29 -9.53
CA GLU A 278 5.69 -14.73 -10.87
C GLU A 278 5.21 -13.56 -11.72
N GLN A 279 4.40 -12.67 -11.15
CA GLN A 279 3.95 -11.44 -11.79
C GLN A 279 5.13 -10.57 -12.25
N LYS A 280 6.12 -10.33 -11.38
CA LYS A 280 7.32 -9.56 -11.74
C LYS A 280 8.14 -10.21 -12.85
N LYS A 281 8.30 -11.55 -12.83
CA LYS A 281 8.98 -12.27 -13.93
C LYS A 281 8.27 -12.06 -15.26
N TYR A 282 6.94 -12.03 -15.25
CA TYR A 282 6.14 -11.76 -16.43
C TYR A 282 6.27 -10.31 -16.90
N GLU A 283 6.17 -9.32 -16.00
CA GLU A 283 6.38 -7.90 -16.27
C GLU A 283 7.76 -7.66 -16.92
N GLU A 284 8.83 -8.22 -16.33
CA GLU A 284 10.19 -8.10 -16.88
C GLU A 284 10.35 -8.76 -18.25
N SER A 285 9.70 -9.90 -18.46
CA SER A 285 9.73 -10.61 -19.75
C SER A 285 8.97 -9.83 -20.83
N SER A 286 7.82 -9.26 -20.48
CA SER A 286 7.02 -8.39 -21.34
C SER A 286 7.77 -7.11 -21.70
N ASP A 287 8.39 -6.45 -20.72
CA ASP A 287 9.21 -5.25 -20.93
C ASP A 287 10.41 -5.53 -21.84
N ARG A 288 11.07 -6.68 -21.66
CA ARG A 288 12.17 -7.10 -22.55
C ARG A 288 11.65 -7.41 -23.96
N ALA A 289 10.48 -8.03 -24.09
CA ALA A 289 9.87 -8.28 -25.39
C ALA A 289 9.47 -6.97 -26.10
N SER A 290 8.86 -6.03 -25.38
CA SER A 290 8.51 -4.69 -25.86
C SER A 290 9.75 -3.91 -26.30
N LYS A 291 10.81 -3.90 -25.47
CA LYS A 291 12.11 -3.29 -25.82
C LYS A 291 12.82 -3.98 -26.98
N ARG A 292 12.64 -5.30 -27.16
CA ARG A 292 13.14 -6.04 -28.33
C ARG A 292 12.32 -5.76 -29.59
N SER A 293 11.02 -5.53 -29.48
CA SER A 293 10.16 -5.14 -30.61
C SER A 293 10.39 -3.69 -31.07
N LEU A 294 10.86 -2.82 -30.16
CA LEU A 294 11.45 -1.53 -30.50
C LEU A 294 12.88 -1.76 -31.02
N THR A 295 13.00 -2.41 -32.18
CA THR A 295 14.29 -2.58 -32.83
C THR A 295 14.85 -1.22 -33.23
N LYS A 296 16.19 -1.12 -33.33
CA LYS A 296 16.86 0.07 -33.88
C LYS A 296 16.28 0.45 -35.24
N GLU A 297 15.84 -0.52 -36.03
CA GLU A 297 15.16 -0.32 -37.32
C GLU A 297 13.78 0.32 -37.16
N HIS A 298 12.99 -0.04 -36.13
CA HIS A 298 11.69 0.58 -35.85
C HIS A 298 11.84 2.05 -35.41
N CYS A 299 12.83 2.33 -34.55
CA CYS A 299 13.19 3.69 -34.17
C CYS A 299 13.71 4.49 -35.38
N GLN A 300 14.55 3.88 -36.21
CA GLN A 300 15.07 4.52 -37.43
C GLN A 300 13.97 4.77 -38.46
N GLN A 301 13.02 3.86 -38.64
CA GLN A 301 11.88 4.03 -39.54
C GLN A 301 10.93 5.12 -39.04
N THR A 302 10.69 5.19 -37.73
CA THR A 302 9.86 6.25 -37.11
C THR A 302 10.56 7.61 -37.28
N LEU A 303 11.87 7.68 -37.03
CA LEU A 303 12.66 8.89 -37.22
C LEU A 303 12.70 9.34 -38.69
N ASN A 304 12.91 8.42 -39.62
CA ASN A 304 12.91 8.70 -41.06
C ASN A 304 11.52 9.16 -41.56
N THR A 305 10.44 8.62 -40.99
CA THR A 305 9.07 9.04 -41.31
C THR A 305 8.79 10.45 -40.78
N ALA A 306 9.23 10.76 -39.55
CA ALA A 306 9.11 12.10 -38.98
C ALA A 306 9.95 13.14 -39.75
N LEU A 307 11.20 12.80 -40.12
CA LEU A 307 12.10 13.67 -40.91
C LEU A 307 11.53 13.97 -42.30
N LYS A 308 10.91 12.98 -42.97
CA LYS A 308 10.20 13.20 -44.24
C LYS A 308 8.98 14.12 -44.08
N ALA A 309 8.24 14.00 -42.98
CA ALA A 309 7.06 14.83 -42.73
C ALA A 309 7.40 16.32 -42.49
N ILE A 310 8.60 16.62 -41.99
CA ILE A 310 9.11 17.99 -41.81
C ILE A 310 9.96 18.50 -42.99
N GLY A 311 9.98 17.77 -44.11
CA GLY A 311 10.65 18.20 -45.34
C GLY A 311 12.18 18.11 -45.33
N VAL A 312 12.78 17.44 -44.33
CA VAL A 312 14.23 17.26 -44.24
C VAL A 312 14.62 15.97 -44.95
N PHE A 313 15.08 16.08 -46.20
CA PHE A 313 15.71 14.97 -46.92
C PHE A 313 17.16 14.80 -46.46
N THR A 314 17.43 13.83 -45.58
CA THR A 314 18.81 13.38 -45.35
C THR A 314 19.20 12.35 -46.42
N ARG A 315 20.21 12.68 -47.24
CA ARG A 315 20.88 11.71 -48.12
C ARG A 315 21.64 10.67 -47.26
N PRO A 316 21.62 9.38 -47.61
CA PRO A 316 22.10 8.29 -46.75
C PRO A 316 23.63 8.07 -46.76
N GLU A 317 24.45 9.13 -46.82
CA GLU A 317 25.91 8.96 -47.04
C GLU A 317 26.84 9.49 -45.94
N PHE A 318 26.34 10.04 -44.83
CA PHE A 318 27.22 10.55 -43.78
C PHE A 318 26.85 10.06 -42.39
N LEU A 319 27.17 8.80 -42.07
CA LEU A 319 27.45 8.36 -40.69
C LEU A 319 28.35 7.12 -40.70
N TYR A 320 29.52 7.22 -41.33
CA TYR A 320 30.68 6.40 -40.98
C TYR A 320 31.95 7.20 -41.26
N ASP A 321 32.39 7.97 -40.27
CA ASP A 321 33.80 8.32 -40.16
C ASP A 321 34.41 7.51 -39.01
N ARG A 322 35.23 6.53 -39.38
CA ARG A 322 36.13 5.80 -38.51
C ARG A 322 37.48 6.55 -38.50
N SER A 323 37.60 7.69 -37.81
CA SER A 323 38.94 8.26 -37.58
C SER A 323 39.03 9.32 -36.48
N VAL A 324 38.82 8.95 -35.21
CA VAL A 324 39.61 9.56 -34.11
C VAL A 324 39.85 8.52 -33.00
N ILE A 325 40.90 7.72 -33.18
CA ILE A 325 41.71 7.22 -32.08
C ILE A 325 42.88 8.18 -31.97
N ARG A 326 42.93 8.98 -30.89
CA ARG A 326 44.14 9.26 -30.12
C ARG A 326 43.75 9.51 -28.67
#